data_AF-A0A1C6J9G3-F1
#
_entry.id   AF-A0A1C6J9G3-F1
#
_cell.length_a   1.000
_cell.length_b   1.000
_cell.length_c   1.000
_cell.angle_alpha   90.00
_cell.angle_beta   90.00
_cell.angle_gamma   90.00
#
_symmetry.space_group_name_H-M   'P 1'
#
loop_
_entity.id
_entity.type
_entity.pdbx_description
1 polymer ?
#
loop_
_entity_poly.entity_id
_entity_poly.type
_entity_poly.pdbx_seq_one_letter_code
_entity_poly.pdbx_strand_id
1 'polypeptide(L)'
;MDMFPHVVTVYNTETTELPENNFEPSMVNHITVLRGVLLDASKGSNVAKSGLEGADAVTLYIPVSVEAVDGVTGAAKRYIGPIEFWRTEDKSALWTLSVGRNCFFVKGEAVHPDWTVQTIEAAYDDVYDVTKVDFKNFGGDMSHWEVGGV
;
A
#
# COMPACT_ATOMS: atom_id res chain seq x y z
N MET A 1 -5.54 -18.88 -12.78
CA MET A 1 -5.48 -19.50 -11.44
C MET A 1 -4.60 -18.55 -10.66
N ASP A 2 -5.22 -17.62 -9.93
CA ASP A 2 -4.48 -16.59 -9.22
C ASP A 2 -3.66 -17.27 -8.13
N MET A 3 -2.34 -17.09 -8.18
CA MET A 3 -1.39 -17.79 -7.32
C MET A 3 -1.60 -17.46 -5.83
N PHE A 4 -2.16 -16.28 -5.53
CA PHE A 4 -2.42 -15.83 -4.18
C PHE A 4 -3.88 -15.36 -3.98
N PRO A 5 -4.46 -15.62 -2.80
CA PRO A 5 -5.91 -15.52 -2.61
C PRO A 5 -6.40 -14.13 -2.16
N HIS A 6 -5.50 -13.21 -1.80
CA HIS A 6 -5.89 -11.97 -1.14
C HIS A 6 -5.98 -10.80 -2.11
N VAL A 7 -6.78 -9.84 -1.68
CA VAL A 7 -6.88 -8.49 -2.24
C VAL A 7 -6.44 -7.51 -1.16
N VAL A 8 -5.72 -6.48 -1.55
CA VAL A 8 -5.28 -5.39 -0.67
C VAL A 8 -5.52 -4.06 -1.36
N THR A 9 -5.93 -3.05 -0.62
CA THR A 9 -5.99 -1.67 -1.10
C THR A 9 -4.82 -0.89 -0.53
N VAL A 10 -3.95 -0.39 -1.41
CA VAL A 10 -2.81 0.48 -1.08
C VAL A 10 -3.26 1.93 -1.22
N TYR A 11 -2.93 2.73 -0.22
CA TYR A 11 -3.13 4.18 -0.19
C TYR A 11 -1.77 4.86 -0.25
N ASN A 12 -1.57 5.75 -1.22
CA ASN A 12 -0.53 6.77 -1.15
C ASN A 12 -1.21 8.13 -0.91
N THR A 13 -1.05 8.67 0.29
CA THR A 13 -1.73 9.90 0.71
C THR A 13 -0.81 11.10 0.52
N GLU A 14 -1.27 12.07 -0.26
CA GLU A 14 -0.62 13.36 -0.47
C GLU A 14 -1.34 14.43 0.35
N THR A 15 -0.65 15.07 1.28
CA THR A 15 -1.18 16.24 2.00
C THR A 15 -0.48 17.48 1.47
N THR A 16 -1.25 18.46 0.99
CA THR A 16 -0.71 19.73 0.50
C THR A 16 -1.37 20.92 1.19
N GLU A 17 -0.54 21.90 1.53
CA GLU A 17 -0.94 23.20 2.05
C GLU A 17 -0.43 24.24 1.06
N LEU A 18 -1.32 24.82 0.26
CA LEU A 18 -0.94 25.71 -0.83
C LEU A 18 -1.44 27.13 -0.56
N PRO A 19 -0.73 28.18 -1.02
CA PRO A 19 -1.24 29.55 -0.91
C PRO A 19 -2.63 29.72 -1.57
N GLU A 20 -2.88 28.95 -2.64
CA GLU A 20 -4.13 28.96 -3.41
C GLU A 20 -5.34 28.48 -2.60
N ASN A 21 -5.14 27.63 -1.58
CA ASN A 21 -6.19 27.17 -0.68
C ASN A 21 -6.09 27.82 0.71
N ASN A 22 -5.46 28.99 0.79
CA ASN A 22 -5.31 29.75 2.03
C ASN A 22 -4.53 28.97 3.12
N PHE A 23 -3.66 28.03 2.70
CA PHE A 23 -2.93 27.08 3.54
C PHE A 23 -3.82 26.11 4.34
N GLU A 24 -5.06 25.89 3.91
CA GLU A 24 -5.86 24.81 4.47
C GLU A 24 -5.28 23.46 4.02
N PRO A 25 -5.07 22.48 4.93
CA PRO A 25 -4.54 21.18 4.54
C PRO A 25 -5.56 20.46 3.65
N SER A 26 -5.16 20.19 2.42
CA SER A 26 -5.89 19.34 1.49
C SER A 26 -5.21 17.97 1.42
N MET A 27 -6.00 16.92 1.31
CA MET A 27 -5.52 15.55 1.27
C MET A 27 -6.07 14.85 0.03
N VAL A 28 -5.19 14.14 -0.67
CA VAL A 28 -5.53 13.34 -1.85
C VAL A 28 -5.04 11.92 -1.60
N ASN A 29 -5.96 10.96 -1.70
CA ASN A 29 -5.63 9.54 -1.66
C ASN A 29 -5.44 9.00 -3.08
N HIS A 30 -4.24 8.55 -3.41
CA HIS A 30 -4.01 7.72 -4.59
C HIS A 30 -4.24 6.25 -4.22
N ILE A 31 -5.40 5.73 -4.60
CA ILE A 31 -5.89 4.42 -4.18
C ILE A 31 -5.61 3.38 -5.26
N THR A 32 -4.93 2.30 -4.89
CA THR A 32 -4.65 1.16 -5.77
C THR A 32 -5.17 -0.13 -5.16
N VAL A 33 -6.04 -0.84 -5.87
CA VAL A 33 -6.48 -2.18 -5.48
C VAL A 33 -5.55 -3.20 -6.16
N LEU A 34 -4.94 -4.04 -5.34
CA LEU A 34 -4.04 -5.12 -5.75
C LEU A 34 -4.74 -6.47 -5.57
N ARG A 35 -4.97 -7.20 -6.66
CA ARG A 35 -5.58 -8.54 -6.64
C ARG A 35 -4.53 -9.60 -6.98
N GLY A 36 -4.54 -10.70 -6.22
CA GLY A 36 -3.55 -11.76 -6.36
C GLY A 36 -2.31 -11.53 -5.49
N VAL A 37 -2.51 -11.01 -4.27
CA VAL A 37 -1.44 -10.82 -3.27
C VAL A 37 -1.56 -11.84 -2.14
N LEU A 38 -0.49 -12.03 -1.37
CA LEU A 38 -0.50 -12.84 -0.15
C LEU A 38 -0.19 -11.96 1.05
N LEU A 39 -1.18 -11.72 1.89
CA LEU A 39 -1.00 -11.12 3.22
C LEU A 39 -0.83 -12.22 4.27
N ASP A 40 0.38 -12.36 4.80
CA ASP A 40 0.66 -13.24 5.93
C ASP A 40 0.55 -12.45 7.24
N ALA A 41 -0.61 -12.57 7.88
CA ALA A 41 -0.93 -11.88 9.12
C ALA A 41 -0.51 -12.74 10.32
N SER A 42 0.62 -12.42 10.92
CA SER A 42 1.21 -13.18 12.02
C SER A 42 0.79 -12.64 13.41
N LYS A 43 -0.51 -12.41 13.66
CA LYS A 43 -0.97 -11.96 14.99
C LYS A 43 -0.45 -12.92 16.08
N GLY A 44 0.61 -12.50 16.80
CA GLY A 44 1.22 -13.21 17.93
C GLY A 44 2.47 -14.08 17.68
N SER A 45 2.92 -14.36 16.44
CA SER A 45 4.06 -15.27 16.21
C SER A 45 5.41 -14.56 16.01
N ASN A 46 5.42 -13.39 15.37
CA ASN A 46 6.67 -12.69 15.02
C ASN A 46 7.45 -12.16 16.23
N VAL A 47 6.76 -11.79 17.31
CA VAL A 47 7.39 -11.35 18.57
C VAL A 47 8.13 -12.51 19.24
N ALA A 48 7.56 -13.72 19.23
CA ALA A 48 8.14 -14.90 19.88
C ALA A 48 9.39 -15.44 19.17
N LYS A 49 9.52 -15.24 17.85
CA LYS A 49 10.68 -15.72 17.06
C LYS A 49 11.83 -14.72 16.98
N SER A 50 11.55 -13.42 16.96
CA SER A 50 12.58 -12.41 16.69
C SER A 50 13.27 -11.86 17.94
N GLY A 51 12.61 -11.93 19.11
CA GLY A 51 13.14 -11.32 20.34
C GLY A 51 13.36 -9.80 20.25
N LEU A 52 12.84 -9.18 19.18
CA LEU A 52 12.98 -7.76 18.88
C LEU A 52 11.63 -7.08 19.16
N GLU A 53 11.64 -6.12 20.10
CA GLU A 53 10.55 -5.16 20.22
C GLU A 53 10.50 -4.33 18.92
N GLY A 54 9.50 -4.57 18.07
CA GLY A 54 9.33 -3.87 16.79
C GLY A 54 9.26 -4.75 15.54
N ALA A 55 8.91 -6.03 15.66
CA ALA A 55 8.64 -6.88 14.49
C ALA A 55 7.34 -6.45 13.78
N ASP A 56 7.35 -6.43 12.44
CA ASP A 56 6.15 -6.21 11.63
C ASP A 56 5.04 -7.19 12.02
N ALA A 57 3.80 -6.67 12.14
CA ALA A 57 2.63 -7.47 12.47
C ALA A 57 2.27 -8.42 11.30
N VAL A 58 2.51 -7.95 10.08
CA VAL A 58 2.19 -8.66 8.84
C VAL A 58 3.31 -8.56 7.82
N THR A 59 3.39 -9.55 6.92
CA THR A 59 4.20 -9.46 5.71
C THR A 59 3.30 -9.63 4.50
N LEU A 60 3.31 -8.63 3.62
CA LEU A 60 2.56 -8.61 2.36
C LEU A 60 3.50 -8.96 1.20
N TYR A 61 3.18 -10.03 0.48
CA TYR A 61 3.88 -10.47 -0.71
C TYR A 61 3.09 -10.06 -1.95
N ILE A 62 3.74 -9.30 -2.84
CA ILE A 62 3.13 -8.72 -4.04
C ILE A 62 3.92 -9.19 -5.27
N PRO A 63 3.38 -10.09 -6.10
CA PRO A 63 4.02 -10.46 -7.36
C PRO A 63 4.23 -9.25 -8.27
N VAL A 64 5.29 -9.25 -9.08
CA VAL A 64 5.46 -8.24 -10.15
C VAL A 64 4.31 -8.28 -11.17
N SER A 65 3.68 -9.44 -11.35
CA SER A 65 2.54 -9.67 -12.22
C SER A 65 1.18 -9.35 -11.59
N VAL A 66 1.15 -8.76 -10.39
CA VAL A 66 -0.09 -8.43 -9.67
C VAL A 66 -1.04 -7.59 -10.55
N GLU A 67 -2.34 -7.88 -10.48
CA GLU A 67 -3.34 -7.00 -11.06
C GLU A 67 -3.47 -5.76 -10.17
N ALA A 68 -3.03 -4.61 -10.67
CA ALA A 68 -3.14 -3.32 -10.00
C ALA A 68 -4.09 -2.41 -10.77
N VAL A 69 -5.15 -1.95 -10.10
CA VAL A 69 -6.12 -1.02 -10.67
C VAL A 69 -6.36 0.17 -9.76
N ASP A 70 -6.76 1.29 -10.36
CA ASP A 70 -7.26 2.45 -9.64
C ASP A 70 -8.53 2.08 -8.88
N GLY A 71 -8.57 2.40 -7.59
CA GLY A 71 -9.69 2.02 -6.73
C GLY A 71 -11.01 2.66 -7.15
N VAL A 72 -10.98 3.87 -7.73
CA VAL A 72 -12.19 4.64 -8.07
C VAL A 72 -12.65 4.33 -9.49
N THR A 73 -11.73 4.32 -10.44
CA THR A 73 -12.03 4.21 -11.88
C THR A 73 -11.91 2.79 -12.42
N GLY A 74 -11.19 1.90 -11.72
CA GLY A 74 -10.88 0.55 -12.19
C GLY A 74 -9.85 0.49 -13.33
N ALA A 75 -9.26 1.62 -13.72
CA ALA A 75 -8.22 1.65 -14.75
C ALA A 75 -6.94 0.96 -14.27
N ALA A 76 -6.26 0.24 -15.15
CA ALA A 76 -5.00 -0.43 -14.82
C ALA A 76 -3.92 0.59 -14.41
N LYS A 77 -3.16 0.26 -13.37
CA LYS A 77 -2.03 1.06 -12.89
C LYS A 77 -0.71 0.31 -13.03
N ARG A 78 0.36 1.06 -13.33
CA ARG A 78 1.74 0.54 -13.41
C ARG A 78 2.54 0.94 -12.19
N TYR A 79 3.33 0.01 -11.65
CA TYR A 79 4.28 0.32 -10.58
C TYR A 79 5.41 1.20 -11.11
N ILE A 80 5.77 2.23 -10.34
CA ILE A 80 7.01 2.99 -10.50
C ILE A 80 7.65 3.23 -9.13
N GLY A 81 8.92 3.65 -9.12
CA GLY A 81 9.61 3.93 -7.86
C GLY A 81 9.03 5.15 -7.14
N PRO A 82 9.09 5.21 -5.80
CA PRO A 82 8.45 6.28 -5.02
C PRO A 82 8.96 7.67 -5.37
N ILE A 83 10.26 7.82 -5.67
CA ILE A 83 10.84 9.11 -6.08
C ILE A 83 10.22 9.59 -7.41
N GLU A 84 10.06 8.70 -8.38
CA GLU A 84 9.45 9.03 -9.68
C GLU A 84 7.96 9.34 -9.51
N PHE A 85 7.26 8.56 -8.68
CA PHE A 85 5.84 8.75 -8.39
C PHE A 85 5.55 10.13 -7.82
N TRP A 86 6.26 10.54 -6.77
CA TRP A 86 6.04 11.84 -6.14
C TRP A 86 6.48 13.03 -6.99
N ARG A 87 7.33 12.82 -8.01
CA ARG A 87 7.72 13.86 -8.97
C ARG A 87 6.80 13.94 -10.19
N THR A 88 5.92 12.96 -10.38
CA THR A 88 5.00 12.94 -11.51
C THR A 88 3.75 13.75 -11.17
N GLU A 89 3.35 14.63 -12.09
CA GLU A 89 2.14 15.44 -11.93
C GLU A 89 0.88 14.57 -12.05
N ASP A 90 0.76 13.81 -13.14
CA ASP A 90 -0.34 12.87 -13.36
C ASP A 90 -0.02 11.46 -12.82
N LYS A 91 -0.62 11.12 -11.69
CA LYS A 91 -0.44 9.84 -11.00
C LYS A 91 -1.57 8.84 -11.28
N SER A 92 -2.51 9.16 -12.18
CA SER A 92 -3.73 8.39 -12.42
C SER A 92 -3.44 6.93 -12.83
N ALA A 93 -2.47 6.71 -13.72
CA ALA A 93 -2.07 5.38 -14.20
C ALA A 93 -0.94 4.74 -13.39
N LEU A 94 -0.58 5.29 -12.23
CA LEU A 94 0.62 4.93 -11.48
C LEU A 94 0.28 4.49 -10.07
N TRP A 95 1.12 3.62 -9.51
CA TRP A 95 1.14 3.29 -8.09
C TRP A 95 2.58 3.08 -7.60
N THR A 96 2.79 3.17 -6.30
CA THR A 96 4.09 2.96 -5.68
C THR A 96 3.94 2.38 -4.27
N LEU A 97 5.05 1.88 -3.74
CA LEU A 97 5.22 1.59 -2.32
C LEU A 97 6.26 2.55 -1.75
N SER A 98 5.99 3.16 -0.61
CA SER A 98 6.97 3.96 0.13
C SER A 98 6.94 3.60 1.60
N VAL A 99 8.09 3.70 2.27
CA VAL A 99 8.15 3.53 3.72
C VAL A 99 7.76 4.85 4.37
N GLY A 100 6.85 4.80 5.34
CA GLY A 100 6.38 5.97 6.10
C GLY A 100 4.87 6.19 6.04
N ARG A 101 4.37 7.11 6.87
CA ARG A 101 2.93 7.35 7.13
C ARG A 101 2.09 7.81 5.94
N ASN A 102 2.71 8.11 4.80
CA ASN A 102 2.00 8.47 3.57
C ASN A 102 1.70 7.24 2.70
N CYS A 103 2.04 6.04 3.15
CA CYS A 103 1.76 4.80 2.47
C CYS A 103 1.31 3.73 3.47
N PHE A 104 0.07 3.31 3.36
CA PHE A 104 -0.51 2.25 4.16
C PHE A 104 -1.34 1.33 3.27
N PHE A 105 -1.71 0.17 3.80
CA PHE A 105 -2.54 -0.76 3.07
C PHE A 105 -3.61 -1.41 3.96
N VAL A 106 -4.73 -1.73 3.34
CA VAL A 106 -5.90 -2.35 3.99
C VAL A 106 -6.16 -3.70 3.36
N LYS A 107 -6.40 -4.73 4.16
CA LYS A 107 -6.85 -6.03 3.63
C LYS A 107 -8.25 -5.90 3.02
N GLY A 108 -8.39 -6.31 1.77
CA GLY A 108 -9.64 -6.25 1.00
C GLY A 108 -9.75 -5.00 0.11
N GLU A 109 -10.94 -4.82 -0.48
CA GLU A 109 -11.30 -3.65 -1.28
C GLU A 109 -11.90 -2.58 -0.34
N ALA A 110 -11.11 -1.56 -0.03
CA ALA A 110 -11.49 -0.45 0.83
C ALA A 110 -11.23 0.84 0.07
N VAL A 111 -12.18 1.28 -0.76
CA VAL A 111 -12.01 2.45 -1.63
C VAL A 111 -12.78 3.65 -1.07
N HIS A 112 -12.05 4.57 -0.44
CA HIS A 112 -12.61 5.78 0.15
C HIS A 112 -11.71 6.99 -0.18
N PRO A 113 -11.96 7.68 -1.31
CA PRO A 113 -11.11 8.79 -1.75
C PRO A 113 -11.06 9.93 -0.74
N ASP A 114 -12.17 10.19 -0.04
CA ASP A 114 -12.34 11.35 0.84
C ASP A 114 -12.08 11.05 2.33
N TRP A 115 -11.71 9.81 2.67
CA TRP A 115 -11.51 9.42 4.07
C TRP A 115 -10.07 9.66 4.52
N THR A 116 -9.91 10.11 5.76
CA THR A 116 -8.60 10.17 6.40
C THR A 116 -8.15 8.77 6.80
N VAL A 117 -6.83 8.59 6.96
CA VAL A 117 -6.26 7.34 7.50
C VAL A 117 -6.92 6.97 8.84
N GLN A 118 -7.22 7.95 9.70
CA GLN A 118 -7.87 7.73 10.99
C GLN A 118 -9.31 7.20 10.84
N THR A 119 -10.05 7.69 9.83
CA THR A 119 -11.40 7.17 9.54
C THR A 119 -11.32 5.74 9.01
N ILE A 120 -10.30 5.43 8.19
CA ILE A 120 -10.07 4.08 7.69
C ILE A 120 -9.68 3.12 8.83
N GLU A 121 -8.74 3.52 9.70
CA GLU A 121 -8.34 2.77 10.90
C GLU A 121 -9.51 2.52 11.87
N ALA A 122 -10.46 3.45 11.95
CA ALA A 122 -11.65 3.28 12.77
C ALA A 122 -12.70 2.34 12.15
N ALA A 123 -12.65 2.13 10.82
CA ALA A 123 -13.64 1.36 10.06
C ALA A 123 -13.17 -0.04 9.67
N TYR A 124 -11.86 -0.31 9.66
CA TYR A 124 -11.26 -1.55 9.20
C TYR A 124 -10.29 -2.13 10.25
N ASP A 125 -10.36 -3.45 10.47
CA ASP A 125 -9.50 -4.14 11.45
C ASP A 125 -8.06 -4.36 10.98
N ASP A 126 -7.86 -4.49 9.67
CA ASP A 126 -6.61 -4.92 9.03
C ASP A 126 -6.03 -3.77 8.18
N VAL A 127 -5.67 -2.68 8.86
CA VAL A 127 -4.99 -1.49 8.30
C VAL A 127 -3.56 -1.48 8.81
N TYR A 128 -2.59 -1.32 7.90
CA TYR A 128 -1.17 -1.39 8.25
C TYR A 128 -0.35 -0.28 7.57
N ASP A 129 0.43 0.44 8.37
CA ASP A 129 1.42 1.39 7.87
C ASP A 129 2.59 0.64 7.21
N VAL A 130 3.07 1.08 6.05
CA VAL A 130 4.22 0.46 5.39
C VAL A 130 5.51 0.81 6.13
N THR A 131 6.13 -0.19 6.74
CA THR A 131 7.38 -0.06 7.52
C THR A 131 8.61 -0.44 6.71
N LYS A 132 8.44 -1.30 5.70
CA LYS A 132 9.53 -1.87 4.91
C LYS A 132 9.05 -2.24 3.52
N VAL A 133 9.91 -2.05 2.53
CA VAL A 133 9.70 -2.53 1.15
C VAL A 133 10.99 -3.15 0.65
N ASP A 134 10.99 -4.46 0.45
CA ASP A 134 12.09 -5.19 -0.17
C ASP A 134 11.66 -5.71 -1.54
N PHE A 135 12.43 -5.40 -2.58
CA PHE A 135 12.24 -6.02 -3.89
C PHE A 135 13.09 -7.30 -4.00
N LYS A 136 12.42 -8.44 -4.15
CA LYS A 136 13.05 -9.74 -4.35
C LYS A 136 13.06 -10.09 -5.83
N ASN A 137 14.19 -9.80 -6.47
CA ASN A 137 14.41 -10.14 -7.87
C ASN A 137 14.90 -11.59 -8.02
N PHE A 138 14.02 -12.55 -7.75
CA PHE A 138 14.26 -13.96 -8.08
C PHE A 138 13.81 -14.16 -9.53
N GLY A 139 14.77 -14.22 -10.45
CA GLY A 139 14.56 -14.11 -11.90
C GLY A 139 13.39 -14.94 -12.44
N GLY A 140 12.49 -14.28 -13.18
CA GLY A 140 11.27 -14.87 -13.75
C GLY A 140 10.02 -14.55 -12.94
N ASP A 141 9.08 -15.50 -12.92
CA ASP A 141 7.74 -15.33 -12.33
C ASP A 141 7.75 -15.28 -10.78
N MET A 142 8.90 -15.52 -10.15
CA MET A 142 9.07 -15.45 -8.69
C MET A 142 9.44 -14.06 -8.18
N SER A 143 9.61 -13.08 -9.07
CA SER A 143 9.92 -11.71 -8.66
C SER A 143 8.73 -11.07 -7.95
N HIS A 144 8.96 -10.52 -6.77
CA HIS A 144 7.92 -9.94 -5.92
C HIS A 144 8.47 -8.87 -4.99
N TRP A 145 7.58 -8.08 -4.40
CA TRP A 145 7.86 -7.24 -3.25
C TRP A 145 7.46 -7.96 -1.97
N GLU A 146 8.29 -7.83 -0.94
CA GLU A 146 7.94 -8.14 0.44
C GLU A 146 7.77 -6.81 1.18
N VAL A 147 6.58 -6.60 1.74
CA VAL A 147 6.20 -5.35 2.39
C VAL A 147 5.86 -5.62 3.84
N GLY A 148 6.54 -4.93 4.76
CA GLY A 148 6.24 -4.98 6.19
C GLY A 148 5.10 -4.03 6.54
N GLY A 149 4.24 -4.45 7.48
CA GLY A 149 3.12 -3.65 7.99
C GLY A 149 2.96 -3.72 9.50
N VAL A 150 2.63 -2.59 10.14
CA VAL A 150 2.34 -2.44 11.58
C VAL A 150 0.97 -1.85 11.82
#